data_AF-A0A1F5FKK5-F1
#
_entry.id   AF-A0A1F5FKK5-F1
#
_cell.length_a   1.000
_cell.length_b   1.000
_cell.length_c   1.000
_cell.angle_alpha   90.00
_cell.angle_beta   90.00
_cell.angle_gamma   90.00
#
_symmetry.space_group_name_H-M   'P 1'
#
loop_
_entity.id
_entity.type
_entity.pdbx_description
1 polymer ?
#
loop_
_entity_poly.entity_id
_entity_poly.type
_entity_poly.pdbx_seq_one_letter_code
_entity_poly.pdbx_strand_id
1 'polypeptide(L)' 'MTDVEKKKLISTLKRIEGQVRGIEKMVAEGKDCEAVLTQITAATASLKSVGRAILAEEGSACGSDGAKKEKYIVLLKRFL' A
#
# COMPACT_ATOMS: atom_id res chain seq x y z
N MET A 1 -16.55 4.84 -3.85
CA MET A 1 -15.50 4.23 -4.68
C MET A 1 -16.16 3.61 -5.88
N THR A 2 -15.81 4.05 -7.07
CA THR A 2 -16.28 3.47 -8.34
C THR A 2 -15.68 2.09 -8.57
N ASP A 3 -16.29 1.29 -9.44
CA ASP A 3 -15.75 -0.02 -9.80
C ASP A 3 -14.43 0.08 -10.59
N VAL A 4 -14.19 1.21 -11.28
CA VAL A 4 -12.92 1.50 -11.94
C VAL A 4 -11.81 1.69 -10.91
N GLU A 5 -12.06 2.44 -9.84
CA GLU A 5 -11.10 2.65 -8.75
C GLU A 5 -10.80 1.34 -8.02
N LYS A 6 -11.83 0.54 -7.71
CA LYS A 6 -11.64 -0.81 -7.13
C LYS A 6 -10.74 -1.68 -8.01
N LYS A 7 -10.99 -1.72 -9.33
CA LYS A 7 -10.15 -2.48 -10.28
C LYS A 7 -8.69 -1.99 -10.29
N LYS A 8 -8.46 -0.68 -10.21
CA LYS A 8 -7.08 -0.12 -10.12
C LYS A 8 -6.38 -0.53 -8.82
N LEU A 9 -7.08 -0.51 -7.68
CA LEU A 9 -6.52 -0.95 -6.40
C LEU A 9 -6.19 -2.45 -6.43
N ILE A 10 -7.10 -3.29 -6.92
CA ILE A 10 -6.88 -4.73 -7.07
C ILE A 10 -5.68 -5.01 -7.99
N SER A 11 -5.57 -4.31 -9.11
CA SER A 11 -4.42 -4.43 -10.02
C SER A 11 -3.10 -4.07 -9.32
N THR A 12 -3.10 -3.00 -8.53
CA THR A 12 -1.92 -2.58 -7.75
C THR A 12 -1.55 -3.62 -6.68
N LEU A 13 -2.55 -4.17 -5.99
CA LEU A 13 -2.35 -5.24 -5.00
C LEU A 13 -1.75 -6.51 -5.64
N LYS A 14 -2.23 -6.92 -6.83
CA LYS A 14 -1.65 -8.03 -7.58
C LYS A 14 -0.19 -7.77 -7.97
N ARG A 15 0.15 -6.53 -8.33
CA ARG A 15 1.55 -6.15 -8.59
C ARG A 15 2.41 -6.26 -7.34
N ILE A 16 1.91 -5.79 -6.19
CA ILE A 16 2.59 -5.91 -4.90
C ILE A 16 2.82 -7.38 -4.53
N GLU A 17 1.84 -8.26 -4.73
CA GLU A 17 1.99 -9.71 -4.53
C GLU A 17 3.15 -10.28 -5.38
N GLY A 18 3.28 -9.84 -6.64
CA GLY A 18 4.44 -10.15 -7.48
C GLY A 18 5.76 -9.65 -6.91
N GLN A 19 5.79 -8.43 -6.37
CA GLN A 19 6.99 -7.87 -5.72
C GLN A 19 7.39 -8.67 -4.48
N VAL A 20 6.42 -9.06 -3.64
CA VAL A 20 6.67 -9.85 -2.42
C VAL A 20 7.24 -11.23 -2.78
N ARG A 21 6.69 -11.92 -3.78
CA ARG A 21 7.27 -13.17 -4.31
C ARG A 21 8.68 -12.98 -4.87
N GLY A 22 8.93 -11.84 -5.53
CA GLY A 22 10.27 -11.48 -6.00
C GLY A 22 11.26 -11.33 -4.85
N ILE A 23 10.87 -10.62 -3.78
CA ILE A 23 11.68 -10.43 -2.57
C ILE A 23 11.99 -11.78 -1.90
N GLU A 24 10.98 -12.64 -1.75
CA GLU A 24 11.15 -14.00 -1.21
C GLU A 24 12.22 -14.77 -1.98
N LYS A 25 12.14 -14.77 -3.31
CA LYS A 25 13.12 -15.42 -4.18
C LYS A 25 14.52 -14.79 -4.05
N MET A 26 14.61 -13.46 -3.98
CA MET A 26 15.89 -12.78 -3.79
C MET A 26 16.57 -13.17 -2.48
N VAL A 27 15.80 -13.32 -1.40
CA VAL A 27 16.30 -13.79 -0.10
C VAL A 27 16.75 -15.25 -0.21
N ALA A 28 15.95 -16.12 -0.82
CA ALA A 28 16.29 -17.53 -1.00
C ALA A 28 17.55 -17.74 -1.85
N GLU A 29 17.78 -16.88 -2.85
CA GLU A 29 18.96 -16.88 -3.71
C GLU A 29 20.18 -16.16 -3.10
N GLY A 30 20.06 -15.61 -1.89
CA GLY A 30 21.15 -14.88 -1.24
C GLY A 30 21.59 -13.62 -2.01
N LYS A 31 20.64 -12.90 -2.63
CA LYS A 31 20.93 -11.61 -3.29
C LYS A 31 21.43 -10.58 -2.29
N ASP A 32 22.15 -9.60 -2.83
CA ASP A 32 22.69 -8.49 -2.06
C ASP A 32 21.61 -7.76 -1.22
N CYS A 33 21.99 -7.37 0.01
CA CYS A 33 21.08 -6.77 0.97
C CYS A 33 20.51 -5.44 0.48
N GLU A 34 21.31 -4.61 -0.19
CA GLU A 34 20.86 -3.33 -0.75
C GLU A 34 19.82 -3.54 -1.85
N ALA A 35 20.03 -4.56 -2.70
CA ALA A 35 19.07 -4.93 -3.74
C ALA A 35 17.73 -5.40 -3.14
N VAL A 36 17.77 -6.25 -2.09
CA VAL A 36 16.56 -6.72 -1.40
C VAL A 36 15.83 -5.56 -0.73
N LEU A 37 16.55 -4.69 0.00
CA LEU A 37 15.98 -3.52 0.66
C LEU A 37 15.37 -2.53 -0.35
N THR A 38 15.98 -2.37 -1.52
CA THR A 38 15.42 -1.57 -2.62
C THR A 38 14.07 -2.12 -3.09
N GLN A 39 13.92 -3.44 -3.21
CA GLN A 39 12.64 -4.03 -3.59
C GLN A 39 11.59 -3.92 -2.47
N ILE A 40 12.00 -4.08 -1.21
CA ILE A 40 11.12 -3.87 -0.05
C ILE A 40 10.58 -2.44 -0.04
N THR A 41 11.45 -1.43 -0.17
CA THR A 41 11.00 -0.02 -0.19
C THR A 41 10.05 0.27 -1.36
N ALA A 42 10.26 -0.32 -2.53
CA ALA A 42 9.36 -0.20 -3.68
C ALA A 42 7.98 -0.85 -3.43
N ALA A 43 7.95 -2.03 -2.79
CA ALA A 43 6.70 -2.69 -2.40
C ALA A 43 5.95 -1.89 -1.33
N THR A 44 6.66 -1.40 -0.32
CA THR A 44 6.09 -0.54 0.74
C THR A 44 5.54 0.77 0.18
N ALA A 45 6.23 1.43 -0.76
CA ALA A 45 5.73 2.64 -1.42
C ALA A 45 4.44 2.39 -2.19
N SER A 46 4.33 1.23 -2.86
CA SER A 46 3.11 0.82 -3.56
C SER A 46 1.96 0.56 -2.57
N LEU A 47 2.22 -0.14 -1.46
CA LEU A 47 1.24 -0.34 -0.38
C LEU A 47 0.75 0.98 0.23
N LYS A 48 1.67 1.92 0.49
CA LYS A 48 1.34 3.28 0.97
C LYS A 48 0.39 4.00 -0.01
N SER A 49 0.60 3.83 -1.31
CA SER A 49 -0.28 4.41 -2.34
C SER A 49 -1.70 3.83 -2.30
N VAL A 50 -1.83 2.51 -2.10
CA VAL A 50 -3.13 1.84 -1.93
C VAL A 50 -3.85 2.36 -0.68
N GLY A 51 -3.14 2.44 0.46
CA GLY A 51 -3.68 2.97 1.71
C GLY A 51 -4.19 4.41 1.57
N ARG A 52 -3.42 5.28 0.90
CA ARG A 52 -3.85 6.66 0.62
C ARG A 52 -5.10 6.73 -0.24
N ALA A 53 -5.22 5.89 -1.26
CA ALA A 53 -6.39 5.87 -2.15
C ALA A 53 -7.66 5.42 -1.41
N ILE A 54 -7.56 4.40 -0.56
CA ILE A 54 -8.67 3.95 0.29
C ILE A 54 -9.10 5.08 1.25
N LEU A 55 -8.15 5.80 1.82
CA LEU A 55 -8.45 6.88 2.76
C LEU A 55 -8.98 8.15 2.11
N ALA A 56 -8.52 8.48 0.91
CA ALA A 56 -9.08 9.56 0.12
C ALA A 56 -10.56 9.33 -0.18
N GLU A 57 -10.95 8.07 -0.40
CA GLU A 57 -12.33 7.67 -0.63
C GLU A 57 -13.20 7.77 0.63
N GLU A 58 -12.72 7.28 1.78
CA GLU A 58 -13.42 7.46 3.07
C GLU A 58 -13.56 8.96 3.41
N GLY A 59 -12.65 9.81 2.91
CA GLY A 59 -12.72 11.26 3.02
C GLY A 59 -13.70 11.92 2.04
N SER A 60 -14.01 11.31 0.90
CA SER A 60 -14.93 11.83 -0.13
C SER A 60 -16.35 11.23 -0.05
N ALA A 61 -16.54 10.10 0.64
CA ALA A 61 -17.82 9.41 0.82
C ALA A 61 -18.79 10.07 1.84
N CYS A 62 -18.74 11.40 1.98
CA CYS A 62 -19.59 12.25 2.83
C CYS A 62 -19.11 12.41 4.28
N GLY A 63 -19.09 13.65 4.75
CA GLY A 63 -18.70 14.01 6.11
C GLY A 63 -19.64 13.42 7.15
N SER A 64 -19.10 12.69 8.12
CA SER A 64 -19.63 12.60 9.48
C SER A 64 -18.65 11.80 10.32
N ASP A 65 -18.28 12.37 11.47
CA ASP A 65 -17.41 11.79 12.50
C ASP A 65 -15.90 12.08 12.35
N GLY A 66 -15.51 13.30 12.71
CA GLY A 66 -14.09 13.74 12.76
C GLY A 66 -13.19 12.83 13.61
N ALA A 67 -13.75 12.07 14.55
CA ALA A 67 -13.02 11.09 15.34
C ALA A 67 -12.51 9.90 14.51
N LYS A 68 -13.25 9.46 13.49
CA LYS A 68 -12.83 8.38 12.59
C LYS A 68 -11.69 8.83 11.68
N LYS A 69 -11.77 10.05 11.16
CA LYS A 69 -10.73 10.64 10.29
C LYS A 69 -9.37 10.70 10.99
N GLU A 70 -9.34 11.13 12.26
CA GLU A 70 -8.10 11.17 13.05
C GLU A 70 -7.51 9.77 13.26
N LYS A 71 -8.33 8.78 13.58
CA LYS A 71 -7.91 7.39 13.75
C LYS A 71 -7.25 6.83 12.49
N TYR A 72 -7.78 7.15 11.31
CA TYR A 72 -7.22 6.73 10.03
C TYR A 72 -5.91 7.46 9.67
N ILE A 73 -5.79 8.74 9.99
CA ILE A 73 -4.54 9.51 9.81
C ILE A 73 -3.42 8.94 10.68
N VAL A 74 -3.73 8.56 11.93
CA VAL A 74 -2.77 7.90 12.82
C VAL A 74 -2.29 6.56 12.25
N LEU A 75 -3.19 5.77 11.64
CA LEU A 75 -2.80 4.53 10.95
C LEU A 75 -1.82 4.81 9.79
N LEU A 76 -2.02 5.86 8.99
CA LEU A 76 -1.06 6.24 7.95
C LEU A 76 0.30 6.63 8.51
N LYS A 77 0.35 7.45 9.57
CA LYS A 77 1.60 7.92 10.18
C LYS A 77 2.44 6.80 10.76
N ARG A 78 1.81 5.70 11.20
CA ARG A 78 2.51 4.53 11.74
C ARG A 78 3.13 3.65 10.65
N PHE A 79 2.63 3.76 9.42
CA PHE A 79 3.12 3.05 8.24
C PHE A 79 4.07 3.90 7.38
N LEU A 80 4.01 5.23 7.49
CA LEU A 80 4.84 6.20 6.74
C LEU A 80 6.22 6.37 7.35
#